data_AF-A0A0G1KQ17-F1
#
_entry.id   AF-A0A0G1KQ17-F1
#
_cell.length_a   1.000
_cell.length_b   1.000
_cell.length_c   1.000
_cell.angle_alpha   90.00
_cell.angle_beta   90.00
_cell.angle_gamma   90.00
#
_symmetry.space_group_name_H-M   'P 1'
#
loop_
_entity.id
_entity.type
_entity.pdbx_description
1 polymer ?
#
loop_
_entity_poly.entity_id
_entity_poly.type
_entity_poly.pdbx_seq_one_letter_code
_entity_poly.pdbx_strand_id
1 'polypeptide(L)'
;MSNSDKTIWIVFNGEIYNYRELKRELTALGRSFSTNTDTEVIIAAYETWGDACLQKFNGIDKKTALLRPRPFWNQAVLLFF
;
A
#
# COMPACT_ATOMS: atom_id res chain seq x y z
N MET A 1 -4.69 -8.67 1.41
CA MET A 1 -5.51 -8.16 0.28
C MET A 1 -4.65 -8.12 -0.98
N SER A 2 -5.23 -8.08 -2.17
CA SER A 2 -4.49 -7.88 -3.43
C SER A 2 -5.02 -6.68 -4.21
N ASN A 3 -4.21 -6.11 -5.10
CA ASN A 3 -4.71 -5.13 -6.07
C ASN A 3 -5.68 -5.78 -7.08
N SER A 4 -6.38 -4.97 -7.86
CA SER A 4 -7.36 -5.43 -8.86
C SER A 4 -6.76 -6.43 -9.85
N ASP A 5 -5.50 -6.24 -10.22
CA ASP A 5 -4.79 -7.09 -11.19
C ASP A 5 -4.17 -8.35 -10.55
N LYS A 6 -4.32 -8.52 -9.22
CA LYS A 6 -3.73 -9.61 -8.41
C LYS A 6 -2.21 -9.76 -8.56
N THR A 7 -1.53 -8.72 -9.05
CA THR A 7 -0.07 -8.67 -9.22
C THR A 7 0.64 -8.27 -7.93
N ILE A 8 -0.05 -7.55 -7.04
CA ILE A 8 0.47 -7.05 -5.76
C ILE A 8 -0.41 -7.59 -4.64
N TRP A 9 0.26 -8.09 -3.60
CA TRP A 9 -0.38 -8.61 -2.41
C TRP A 9 0.18 -7.91 -1.18
N ILE A 10 -0.69 -7.63 -0.23
CA ILE A 10 -0.35 -7.01 1.04
C ILE A 10 -0.90 -7.83 2.20
N VAL A 11 -0.03 -8.04 3.18
CA VAL A 11 -0.37 -8.41 4.55
C VAL A 11 0.12 -7.24 5.39
N PHE A 12 -0.73 -6.70 6.26
CA PHE A 12 -0.39 -5.52 7.05
C PHE A 12 -1.06 -5.66 8.41
N ASN A 13 -0.30 -5.39 9.47
CA ASN A 13 -0.76 -5.46 10.84
C ASN A 13 -0.39 -4.12 11.50
N GLY A 14 -1.31 -3.17 11.42
CA GLY A 14 -1.12 -1.80 11.85
C GLY A 14 -2.23 -0.92 11.32
N GLU A 15 -2.15 0.38 11.58
CA GLU A 15 -3.07 1.39 11.07
C GLU A 15 -2.28 2.57 10.51
N ILE A 16 -2.68 3.06 9.32
CA ILE A 16 -2.15 4.31 8.79
C ILE A 16 -3.13 5.42 9.16
N TYR A 17 -2.76 6.26 10.12
CA TYR A 17 -3.66 7.28 10.65
C TYR A 17 -4.08 8.32 9.60
N ASN A 18 -3.20 8.60 8.62
CA ASN A 18 -3.49 9.55 7.54
C ASN A 18 -4.05 8.90 6.26
N TYR A 19 -4.58 7.67 6.32
CA TYR A 19 -5.12 6.99 5.13
C TYR A 19 -6.20 7.81 4.39
N ARG A 20 -7.01 8.60 5.09
CA ARG A 20 -8.05 9.46 4.49
C ARG A 20 -7.48 10.63 3.71
N GLU A 21 -6.33 11.15 4.11
CA GLU A 21 -5.64 12.22 3.41
C GLU A 21 -4.97 11.66 2.14
N LEU A 22 -4.25 10.54 2.30
CA LEU A 22 -3.62 9.83 1.19
C LEU A 22 -4.65 9.37 0.15
N LYS A 23 -5.81 8.88 0.60
CA LYS A 23 -6.91 8.53 -0.30
C LYS A 23 -7.36 9.73 -1.13
N ARG A 24 -7.50 10.91 -0.52
CA ARG A 24 -7.86 12.14 -1.25
C ARG A 24 -6.78 12.53 -2.26
N GLU A 25 -5.51 12.47 -1.88
CA GLU A 25 -4.38 12.76 -2.78
C GLU A 25 -4.35 11.79 -3.96
N LEU A 26 -4.52 10.49 -3.71
CA LEU A 26 -4.55 9.46 -4.74
C LEU A 26 -5.78 9.57 -5.65
N THR A 27 -6.95 9.93 -5.11
CA THR A 27 -8.14 10.21 -5.92
C THR A 27 -7.93 11.43 -6.83
N ALA A 28 -7.24 12.47 -6.34
CA ALA A 28 -6.87 13.62 -7.17
C ALA A 28 -5.88 13.23 -8.29
N LEU A 29 -5.07 12.18 -8.08
CA LEU A 29 -4.19 11.58 -9.09
C LEU A 29 -4.90 10.57 -10.01
N GLY A 30 -6.23 10.44 -9.92
CA GLY A 30 -7.03 9.58 -10.78
C GLY A 30 -7.20 8.14 -10.29
N ARG A 31 -6.78 7.81 -9.06
CA ARG A 31 -7.01 6.48 -8.47
C ARG A 31 -8.45 6.32 -8.01
N SER A 32 -9.08 5.24 -8.46
CA SER A 32 -10.38 4.81 -7.98
C SER A 32 -10.22 3.80 -6.86
N PHE A 33 -11.08 3.91 -5.83
CA PHE A 33 -11.09 3.02 -4.67
C PHE A 33 -12.42 2.30 -4.59
N SER A 34 -12.38 0.97 -4.44
CA SER A 34 -13.57 0.14 -4.29
C SER A 34 -14.00 0.01 -2.83
N THR A 35 -13.07 0.19 -1.89
CA THR A 35 -13.30 0.09 -0.45
C THR A 35 -12.79 1.34 0.29
N ASN A 36 -13.15 1.42 1.58
CA ASN A 36 -12.65 2.46 2.49
C ASN A 36 -11.57 1.93 3.45
N THR A 37 -10.87 0.86 3.06
CA THR A 37 -9.81 0.29 3.88
C THR A 37 -8.49 1.05 3.66
N ASP A 38 -7.75 1.23 4.75
CA ASP A 38 -6.37 1.71 4.75
C ASP A 38 -5.45 0.83 3.89
N THR A 39 -5.72 -0.47 3.86
CA THR A 39 -4.97 -1.46 3.09
C THR A 39 -5.02 -1.18 1.59
N GLU A 40 -6.14 -0.67 1.06
CA GLU A 40 -6.28 -0.34 -0.37
C GLU A 40 -5.51 0.95 -0.70
N VAL A 41 -5.49 1.89 0.25
CA VAL A 41 -4.68 3.11 0.17
C VAL A 41 -3.19 2.77 0.10
N ILE A 42 -2.71 1.78 0.85
CA ILE A 42 -1.31 1.36 0.81
C ILE A 42 -0.93 0.81 -0.57
N ILE A 43 -1.75 -0.09 -1.11
CA ILE A 43 -1.53 -0.66 -2.44
C ILE A 43 -1.52 0.45 -3.50
N ALA A 44 -2.54 1.32 -3.50
CA ALA A 44 -2.64 2.40 -4.47
C ALA A 44 -1.51 3.42 -4.35
N ALA A 45 -1.06 3.72 -3.13
CA ALA A 45 0.08 4.58 -2.86
C ALA A 45 1.38 3.97 -3.42
N TYR A 46 1.58 2.67 -3.24
CA TYR A 46 2.73 1.98 -3.80
C TYR A 46 2.69 1.92 -5.33
N GLU A 47 1.55 1.64 -5.93
CA GLU A 47 1.45 1.65 -7.40
C GLU A 47 1.65 3.05 -8.00
N THR A 48 1.44 4.11 -7.21
CA THR A 48 1.55 5.50 -7.67
C THR A 48 2.94 6.09 -7.41
N TRP A 49 3.54 5.79 -6.25
CA TRP A 49 4.78 6.42 -5.80
C TRP A 49 5.92 5.42 -5.56
N GLY A 50 5.69 4.12 -5.75
CA GLY A 50 6.67 3.08 -5.42
C GLY A 50 7.09 3.14 -3.96
N ASP A 51 8.37 2.88 -3.69
CA ASP A 51 8.94 2.91 -2.33
C ASP A 51 8.84 4.28 -1.65
N ALA A 52 8.67 5.38 -2.42
CA ALA A 52 8.52 6.71 -1.87
C ALA A 52 7.20 6.90 -1.11
N CYS A 53 6.20 6.02 -1.29
CA CYS A 53 4.93 6.08 -0.56
C CYS A 53 5.12 6.02 0.97
N LEU A 54 6.17 5.33 1.43
CA LEU A 54 6.46 5.14 2.86
C LEU A 54 6.75 6.44 3.60
N GLN A 55 7.28 7.45 2.90
CA GLN A 55 7.55 8.76 3.50
C GLN A 55 6.26 9.51 3.81
N LYS A 56 5.16 9.16 3.14
CA LYS A 56 3.85 9.78 3.28
C LYS A 56 2.98 9.11 4.34
N PHE A 57 3.36 7.95 4.88
CA PHE A 57 2.55 7.22 5.86
C PHE A 57 2.81 7.70 7.29
N ASN A 58 1.73 8.05 8.00
CA ASN A 58 1.76 8.37 9.43
C ASN A 58 1.23 7.19 10.25
N GLY A 59 1.97 6.77 11.27
CA GLY A 59 1.60 5.64 12.15
C GLY A 59 2.32 4.33 11.85
N ILE A 60 2.95 4.20 10.68
CA ILE A 60 3.85 3.08 10.36
C ILE A 60 5.26 3.36 10.90
N ASP A 61 5.84 2.38 11.58
CA ASP A 61 7.26 2.42 11.91
C ASP A 61 8.07 2.18 10.61
N LYS A 62 8.89 3.16 10.23
CA LYS A 62 9.49 3.30 8.87
C LYS A 62 10.53 2.23 8.52
N LYS A 63 10.76 1.24 9.39
CA LYS A 63 11.79 0.21 9.24
C LYS A 63 11.43 -0.96 8.33
N THR A 64 10.16 -1.14 7.96
CA THR A 64 9.71 -2.49 7.53
C THR A 64 8.80 -2.52 6.30
N ALA A 65 9.17 -1.85 5.20
CA ALA A 65 8.41 -2.03 3.96
C ALA A 65 9.32 -2.27 2.75
N LEU A 66 9.27 -3.49 2.23
CA LEU A 66 9.81 -3.86 0.93
C LEU A 66 8.68 -4.51 0.14
N LEU A 67 8.29 -3.87 -0.96
CA LEU A 67 7.32 -4.39 -1.91
C LEU A 67 8.09 -4.87 -3.14
N ARG A 68 7.85 -6.10 -3.60
CA ARG A 68 8.53 -6.64 -4.80
C ARG A 68 7.51 -7.29 -5.76
N PRO A 69 7.63 -7.03 -7.08
CA PRO A 69 6.87 -7.76 -8.10
C PRO A 69 7.45 -9.18 -8.28
N ARG A 70 6.60 -10.19 -8.56
CA ARG A 70 7.07 -11.58 -8.72
C ARG A 70 7.67 -11.85 -10.11
N PRO A 71 8.74 -12.66 -10.16
CA PRO A 71 8.80 -13.76 -11.10
C PRO A 71 8.98 -15.10 -10.35
N PHE A 72 8.12 -16.04 -10.68
CA PHE A 72 8.32 -17.50 -10.53
C PHE A 72 8.11 -18.20 -9.17
N TRP A 73 8.62 -17.72 -8.03
CA TRP A 73 8.24 -18.27 -6.69
C TRP A 73 8.40 -17.14 -5.66
N ASN A 74 7.35 -16.68 -4.97
CA ASN A 74 7.39 -15.85 -3.74
C ASN A 74 6.17 -14.94 -3.57
N GLN A 75 5.37 -15.15 -2.54
CA GLN A 75 4.42 -14.13 -2.08
C GLN A 75 5.15 -12.80 -1.84
N ALA A 76 4.60 -11.68 -2.32
CA ALA A 76 4.94 -10.37 -1.76
C ALA A 76 4.31 -10.34 -0.37
N VAL A 77 5.03 -10.84 0.62
CA VAL A 77 4.62 -10.76 2.02
C VAL A 77 5.28 -9.52 2.58
N LEU A 78 4.50 -8.46 2.73
CA LEU A 78 4.85 -7.43 3.68
C LEU A 78 4.69 -8.02 5.08
N LEU A 79 5.79 -8.53 5.65
CA LEU A 79 5.86 -8.92 7.05
C LEU A 79 6.37 -7.70 7.81
N PHE A 80 5.43 -6.93 8.35
CA PHE A 80 5.73 -5.96 9.40
C PHE A 80 5.77 -6.76 10.71
N PHE A 81 6.97 -7.06 11.24
CA PHE A 81 7.16 -7.63 12.57
C PHE A 81 6.99 -6.56 13.65
#